data_AF-A0A925VSQ6-F1
#
_entry.id   AF-A0A925VSQ6-F1
#
_cell.length_a   1.000
_cell.length_b   1.000
_cell.length_c   1.000
_cell.angle_alpha   90.00
_cell.angle_beta   90.00
_cell.angle_gamma   90.00
#
_symmetry.space_group_name_H-M   'P 1'
#
loop_
_entity.id
_entity.type
_entity.pdbx_description
1 polymer ?
#
loop_
_entity_poly.entity_id
_entity_poly.type
_entity_poly.pdbx_seq_one_letter_code
_entity_poly.pdbx_strand_id
1 'polypeptide(L)'
;MATTPDPTAIQPLLEALAFSPDNLPLRKHVASLLLQAGRLPEAEDLYRAGLRQAPADADLQLGLAETYAGLSKTSAAFVVVEELLTAFP
;
A
#
# COMPACT_ATOMS: atom_id res chain seq x y z
N MET A 1 -21.61 -2.18 -4.71
CA MET A 1 -21.59 -1.66 -3.33
C MET A 1 -20.13 -1.56 -2.95
N ALA A 2 -19.52 -0.39 -3.09
CA ALA A 2 -18.15 -0.19 -2.65
C ALA A 2 -18.17 -0.29 -1.13
N THR A 3 -17.67 -1.39 -0.57
CA THR A 3 -17.33 -1.48 0.85
C THR A 3 -16.17 -0.53 1.07
N THR A 4 -16.46 0.77 1.17
CA THR A 4 -15.55 1.74 1.76
C THR A 4 -15.28 1.21 3.16
N PRO A 5 -14.04 0.79 3.44
CA PRO A 5 -13.72 0.25 4.73
C PRO A 5 -13.88 1.35 5.76
N ASP A 6 -14.39 0.95 6.92
CA ASP A 6 -14.64 1.87 8.01
C ASP A 6 -13.30 2.51 8.43
N PRO A 7 -13.09 3.83 8.28
CA PRO A 7 -11.82 4.47 8.63
C PRO A 7 -11.47 4.29 10.11
N THR A 8 -12.50 4.02 10.92
CA THR A 8 -12.38 3.70 12.34
C THR A 8 -11.67 2.36 12.62
N ALA A 9 -11.68 1.43 11.66
CA ALA A 9 -10.99 0.14 11.78
C ALA A 9 -9.48 0.22 11.54
N ILE A 10 -8.97 1.35 11.02
CA ILE A 10 -7.54 1.51 10.71
C ILE A 10 -6.70 1.55 11.99
N GLN A 11 -7.18 2.24 13.04
CA GLN A 11 -6.42 2.43 14.27
C GLN A 11 -6.15 1.11 15.01
N PRO A 12 -7.15 0.23 15.26
CA PRO A 12 -6.90 -1.09 15.84
C PRO A 12 -5.95 -1.96 15.00
N LEU A 13 -6.01 -1.85 13.67
CA LEU A 13 -5.13 -2.62 12.80
C LEU A 13 -3.68 -2.10 12.83
N LEU A 14 -3.47 -0.79 12.98
CA LEU A 14 -2.14 -0.21 13.20
C LEU A 14 -1.55 -0.68 14.53
N GLU A 15 -2.36 -0.76 15.59
CA GLU A 15 -1.94 -1.33 16.86
C GLU A 15 -1.57 -2.81 16.71
N ALA A 16 -2.40 -3.60 16.04
CA ALA A 16 -2.10 -5.00 15.73
C ALA A 16 -0.80 -5.15 14.91
N LEU A 17 -0.56 -4.24 13.96
CA LEU A 17 0.67 -4.22 13.17
C LEU A 17 1.89 -3.83 14.02
N ALA A 18 1.72 -2.99 15.05
CA ALA A 18 2.79 -2.68 16.00
C ALA A 18 3.19 -3.90 16.84
N PHE A 19 2.25 -4.78 17.17
CA PHE A 19 2.53 -6.07 17.82
C PHE A 19 3.09 -7.13 16.87
N SER A 20 2.88 -6.98 15.55
CA SER A 20 3.32 -7.92 14.53
C SER A 20 3.92 -7.20 13.32
N PRO A 21 5.09 -6.55 13.47
CA PRO A 21 5.68 -5.72 12.43
C PRO A 21 6.12 -6.50 11.19
N ASP A 22 6.25 -7.82 11.28
CA ASP A 22 6.62 -8.68 10.16
C ASP A 22 5.41 -9.30 9.44
N ASN A 23 4.18 -8.95 9.86
CA ASN A 23 2.96 -9.44 9.23
C ASN A 23 2.69 -8.67 7.93
N LEU A 24 3.31 -9.13 6.84
CA LEU A 24 3.16 -8.57 5.51
C LEU A 24 1.69 -8.53 5.02
N PRO A 25 0.87 -9.58 5.19
CA PRO A 25 -0.56 -9.52 4.85
C PRO A 25 -1.33 -8.43 5.60
N LEU A 26 -1.09 -8.28 6.91
CA LEU A 26 -1.71 -7.22 7.71
C LEU A 26 -1.27 -5.83 7.23
N ARG A 27 0.03 -5.67 6.93
CA ARG A 27 0.57 -4.42 6.37
C ARG A 27 -0.10 -4.07 5.03
N LYS A 28 -0.23 -5.04 4.11
CA LYS A 28 -0.93 -4.88 2.83
C LYS A 28 -2.37 -4.43 3.05
N HIS A 29 -3.07 -5.08 3.98
CA HIS A 29 -4.44 -4.75 4.29
C HIS A 29 -4.55 -3.31 4.79
N VAL A 30 -3.79 -2.92 5.82
CA VAL A 30 -3.81 -1.55 6.37
C VAL A 30 -3.44 -0.50 5.32
N ALA A 31 -2.42 -0.76 4.49
CA ALA A 31 -2.03 0.15 3.41
C ALA A 31 -3.17 0.38 2.39
N SER A 32 -3.88 -0.70 2.01
CA SER A 32 -5.05 -0.60 1.14
C SER A 32 -6.20 0.16 1.79
N LEU A 33 -6.41 0.01 3.10
CA LEU A 33 -7.43 0.77 3.83
C LEU A 33 -7.09 2.26 3.87
N LEU A 34 -5.83 2.61 4.12
CA LEU A 34 -5.36 4.00 4.11
C LEU A 34 -5.51 4.65 2.73
N LEU A 35 -5.19 3.90 1.66
CA LEU A 35 -5.40 4.35 0.28
C LEU A 35 -6.88 4.68 0.03
N GLN A 36 -7.79 3.77 0.39
CA GLN A 36 -9.23 3.97 0.21
C GLN A 36 -9.80 5.09 1.09
N ALA A 37 -9.20 5.32 2.26
CA ALA A 37 -9.54 6.42 3.15
C ALA A 37 -8.94 7.78 2.71
N GLY A 38 -8.18 7.83 1.61
CA GLY A 38 -7.53 9.05 1.13
C GLY A 38 -6.31 9.49 1.96
N ARG A 39 -5.86 8.66 2.91
CA ARG A 39 -4.66 8.88 3.72
C ARG A 39 -3.42 8.42 2.96
N LEU A 40 -3.25 9.00 1.77
CA LEU A 40 -2.25 8.58 0.79
C LEU A 40 -0.79 8.63 1.31
N PRO A 41 -0.35 9.64 2.09
CA PRO A 41 1.02 9.66 2.61
C PRO A 41 1.33 8.46 3.52
N GLU A 42 0.37 8.05 4.34
CA GLU A 42 0.55 6.91 5.25
C GLU A 42 0.49 5.57 4.50
N ALA A 43 -0.37 5.48 3.48
CA ALA A 43 -0.41 4.34 2.58
C ALA A 43 0.95 4.16 1.87
N GLU A 44 1.55 5.25 1.38
CA GLU A 44 2.87 5.24 0.75
C GLU A 44 3.93 4.63 1.68
N ASP A 45 3.99 5.08 2.93
CA ASP A 45 4.97 4.58 3.89
C ASP A 45 4.79 3.09 4.19
N LEU A 46 3.55 2.62 4.34
CA LEU A 46 3.27 1.20 4.55
C LEU A 46 3.57 0.34 3.32
N TYR A 47 3.19 0.78 2.12
CA TYR A 47 3.52 0.05 0.89
C TYR A 47 5.02 -0.03 0.68
N ARG A 48 5.75 1.08 0.88
CA ARG A 48 7.23 1.08 0.81
C ARG A 48 7.86 0.18 1.87
N ALA A 49 7.30 0.14 3.08
CA ALA A 49 7.76 -0.79 4.11
C ALA A 49 7.52 -2.25 3.73
N GLY A 50 6.38 -2.56 3.12
CA GLY A 50 6.09 -3.88 2.60
C GLY A 50 7.05 -4.29 1.50
N LEU A 51 7.32 -3.40 0.53
CA LEU A 51 8.26 -3.67 -0.56
C LEU A 51 9.70 -3.85 -0.08
N ARG A 52 10.11 -3.24 1.04
CA ARG A 52 11.41 -3.55 1.64
C ARG A 52 11.52 -5.00 2.14
N GLN A 53 10.41 -5.61 2.53
CA GLN A 53 10.36 -7.00 2.98
C GLN A 53 10.12 -7.97 1.81
N ALA A 54 9.26 -7.60 0.86
CA ALA A 54 8.93 -8.37 -0.32
C ALA A 54 9.01 -7.49 -1.58
N PRO A 55 10.20 -7.26 -2.15
CA PRO A 55 10.40 -6.35 -3.27
C PRO A 55 9.66 -6.75 -4.56
N ALA A 56 9.35 -8.04 -4.72
CA ALA A 56 8.69 -8.60 -5.90
C ALA A 56 7.19 -8.87 -5.69
N ASP A 57 6.59 -8.37 -4.61
CA ASP A 57 5.16 -8.53 -4.35
C ASP A 57 4.36 -7.55 -5.23
N ALA A 58 3.70 -8.09 -6.25
CA ALA A 58 2.92 -7.34 -7.22
C ALA A 58 1.82 -6.47 -6.59
N ASP A 59 1.12 -6.98 -5.56
CA ASP A 59 0.03 -6.24 -4.94
C ASP A 59 0.57 -5.00 -4.20
N LEU A 60 1.74 -5.13 -3.56
CA LEU A 60 2.42 -4.02 -2.90
C LEU A 60 2.91 -2.97 -3.91
N GLN A 61 3.44 -3.41 -5.05
CA GLN A 61 3.86 -2.51 -6.14
C GLN A 61 2.64 -1.80 -6.74
N LEU A 62 1.56 -2.52 -7.01
CA LEU A 62 0.31 -1.96 -7.54
C LEU A 62 -0.30 -0.94 -6.56
N GLY A 63 -0.41 -1.30 -5.28
CA GLY A 63 -0.92 -0.39 -4.26
C GLY A 63 -0.08 0.86 -4.09
N LEU A 64 1.25 0.76 -4.23
CA LEU A 64 2.14 1.94 -4.24
C LEU A 64 1.92 2.82 -5.48
N ALA A 65 1.77 2.22 -6.66
CA ALA A 65 1.48 2.95 -7.89
C ALA A 65 0.14 3.71 -7.82
N GLU A 66 -0.91 3.06 -7.32
CA GLU A 66 -2.21 3.70 -7.08
C GLU A 66 -2.10 4.85 -6.07
N THR A 67 -1.33 4.65 -5.00
CA THR A 67 -1.05 5.69 -4.01
C THR A 67 -0.32 6.88 -4.63
N TYR A 68 0.68 6.63 -5.48
CA TYR A 68 1.39 7.69 -6.20
C TYR A 68 0.52 8.42 -7.21
N ALA A 69 -0.38 7.71 -7.89
CA ALA A 69 -1.37 8.33 -8.77
C ALA A 69 -2.29 9.27 -7.97
N GLY A 70 -2.78 8.84 -6.80
CA GLY A 70 -3.58 9.69 -5.91
C GLY A 70 -2.80 10.91 -5.38
N LEU A 71 -1.50 10.77 -5.11
CA LEU A 71 -0.63 11.86 -4.65
C LEU A 71 -0.22 12.84 -5.77
N SER A 72 -0.68 12.62 -7.01
CA SER A 72 -0.19 13.35 -8.20
C SER A 72 1.34 13.25 -8.39
N LYS A 73 1.97 12.21 -7.82
CA LYS A 73 3.39 11.87 -8.02
C LYS A 73 3.55 11.02 -9.28
N THR A 74 3.13 11.56 -10.42
CA THR A 74 3.00 10.81 -11.69
C THR A 74 4.31 10.16 -12.13
N SER A 75 5.45 10.84 -11.93
CA SER A 75 6.77 10.29 -12.27
C SER A 75 7.12 9.06 -11.44
N ALA A 76 6.78 9.05 -10.15
CA ALA A 76 7.03 7.91 -9.27
C ALA A 76 6.08 6.75 -9.55
N ALA A 77 4.80 7.05 -9.84
CA ALA A 77 3.83 6.04 -10.27
C ALA A 77 4.30 5.30 -11.54
N PHE A 78 4.81 6.05 -12.52
CA PHE A 78 5.27 5.47 -13.79
C PHE A 78 6.43 4.49 -13.60
N VAL A 79 7.43 4.85 -12.78
CA VAL A 79 8.57 3.97 -12.47
C VAL A 79 8.10 2.64 -11.85
N VAL A 80 7.19 2.71 -10.87
CA VAL A 80 6.69 1.50 -10.20
C VAL A 80 5.90 0.61 -11.16
N VAL A 81 5.09 1.21 -12.05
CA VAL A 81 4.33 0.46 -13.06
C VAL A 81 5.25 -0.16 -14.11
N GLU A 82 6.29 0.53 -14.56
CA GLU A 82 7.28 -0.04 -15.48
C GLU A 82 8.03 -1.22 -14.86
N GLU A 83 8.44 -1.11 -13.60
CA GLU A 83 9.06 -2.23 -12.86
C GLU A 83 8.10 -3.43 -12.76
N LEU A 84 6.83 -3.19 -12.47
CA LEU A 84 5.80 -4.23 -12.40
C LEU A 84 5.62 -4.92 -13.76
N LEU A 85 5.47 -4.17 -14.84
CA LEU A 85 5.30 -4.73 -16.19
C LEU A 85 6.53 -5.50 -16.66
N THR A 86 7.73 -5.08 -16.26
CA THR A 86 8.97 -5.79 -16.61
C THR A 86 9.12 -7.10 -15.83
N ALA A 87 8.57 -7.16 -14.61
CA ALA A 87 8.59 -8.35 -13.77
C ALA A 87 7.56 -9.42 -14.19
N PHE A 88 6.48 -9.04 -14.90
CA PHE A 88 5.41 -9.92 -15.38
C PHE A 88 5.26 -9.82 -16.91
N PRO A 89 6.07 -10.56 -17.70
CA PRO A 89 6.02 -10.56 -19.16
C PRO A 89 4.82 -11.31 -19.75
#